data_AF-A0A0P7ZTC5-F1
#
_entry.id   AF-A0A0P7ZTC5-F1
#
_cell.length_a   1.000
_cell.length_b   1.000
_cell.length_c   1.000
_cell.angle_alpha   90.00
_cell.angle_beta   90.00
_cell.angle_gamma   90.00
#
_symmetry.space_group_name_H-M   'P 1'
#
loop_
_entity.id
_entity.type
_entity.pdbx_description
1 polymer ?
#
loop_
_entity_poly.entity_id
_entity_poly.type
_entity_poly.pdbx_seq_one_letter_code
_entity_poly.pdbx_strand_id
1 'polypeptide(L)'
;MFEWIRRLARQDHDLATISALGERDLSDMGVSREQALNLAAMPRAIPARVQAMGRVFDLDADALQRDRAQWVNMVETCAECPHTLECRSFLSLGDFARPGAAGFCPNSAAFRGQTAAA
;
A
#
# COMPACT_ATOMS: atom_id res chain seq x y z
N MET A 1 4.17 -0.15 18.24
CA MET A 1 4.95 0.12 17.02
C MET A 1 4.01 0.57 15.89
N PHE A 2 3.20 1.63 16.12
CA PHE A 2 2.14 2.12 15.20
C PHE A 2 2.12 3.65 15.11
N GLU A 3 3.12 4.32 15.67
CA GLU A 3 3.10 5.78 15.85
C GLU A 3 3.30 6.54 14.55
N TRP A 4 4.10 6.03 13.62
CA TRP A 4 4.46 6.76 12.39
C TRP A 4 3.33 6.75 11.34
N ILE A 5 2.60 5.64 11.15
CA ILE A 5 1.38 5.63 10.29
C ILE A 5 0.35 6.56 10.88
N ARG A 6 0.13 6.53 12.20
CA ARG A 6 -0.77 7.52 12.79
C ARG A 6 -0.18 8.93 12.71
N ARG A 7 1.13 9.13 12.69
CA ARG A 7 1.74 10.45 12.47
C ARG A 7 1.47 10.92 11.05
N LEU A 8 1.76 10.13 10.02
CA LEU A 8 1.53 10.47 8.61
C LEU A 8 0.06 10.41 8.17
N ALA A 9 -0.79 9.65 8.87
CA ALA A 9 -2.21 9.57 8.58
C ALA A 9 -3.02 10.61 9.37
N ARG A 10 -2.59 11.01 10.58
CA ARG A 10 -3.23 12.09 11.36
C ARG A 10 -2.73 13.47 10.97
N GLN A 11 -1.49 13.57 10.52
CA GLN A 11 -0.95 14.79 9.98
C GLN A 11 -1.38 14.80 8.52
N ASP A 12 -2.14 15.80 8.11
CA ASP A 12 -2.35 16.08 6.69
C ASP A 12 -1.00 16.00 5.96
N HIS A 13 -1.03 15.62 4.67
CA HIS A 13 0.13 15.51 3.77
C HIS A 13 0.98 16.79 3.77
N ASP A 14 1.71 17.03 4.84
CA ASP A 14 2.74 18.03 4.92
C ASP A 14 3.95 17.34 4.35
N LEU A 15 4.09 17.45 3.03
CA LEU A 15 5.35 17.25 2.32
C LEU A 15 6.53 17.89 3.09
N ALA A 16 6.26 18.98 3.81
CA ALA A 16 7.17 19.62 4.76
C ALA A 16 7.66 18.67 5.89
N THR A 17 6.79 17.87 6.49
CA THR A 17 7.15 16.92 7.56
C THR A 17 8.04 15.79 7.04
N ILE A 18 7.80 15.30 5.82
CA ILE A 18 8.66 14.27 5.21
C ILE A 18 9.97 14.86 4.70
N SER A 19 9.96 16.10 4.20
CA SER A 19 11.19 16.82 3.86
C SER A 19 12.09 17.06 5.08
N ALA A 20 11.50 17.18 6.28
CA ALA A 20 12.18 17.36 7.54
C ALA A 20 12.76 16.06 8.15
N LEU A 21 12.39 14.88 7.64
CA LEU A 21 13.00 13.62 8.06
C LEU A 21 14.41 13.49 7.43
N GLY A 22 15.38 13.08 8.24
CA GLY A 22 16.75 12.87 7.79
C GLY A 22 16.89 11.62 6.94
N GLU A 23 17.93 11.55 6.10
CA GLU A 23 18.19 10.38 5.24
C GLU A 23 18.39 9.08 6.04
N ARG A 24 18.94 9.18 7.25
CA ARG A 24 19.05 8.05 8.18
C ARG A 24 17.69 7.56 8.66
N ASP A 25 16.78 8.47 9.00
CA ASP A 25 15.44 8.08 9.43
C ASP A 25 14.70 7.34 8.31
N LEU A 26 14.86 7.80 7.07
CA LEU A 26 14.28 7.18 5.88
C LEU A 26 14.88 5.80 5.59
N SER A 27 16.20 5.68 5.71
CA SER A 27 16.93 4.41 5.57
C SER A 27 16.54 3.41 6.66
N ASP A 28 16.39 3.85 7.92
CA ASP A 28 15.91 3.04 9.03
C ASP A 28 14.45 2.60 8.84
N MET A 29 13.68 3.38 8.06
CA MET A 29 12.33 3.04 7.62
C MET A 29 12.30 2.12 6.39
N GLY A 30 13.45 1.85 5.74
CA GLY A 30 13.55 0.98 4.57
C GLY A 30 12.99 1.59 3.27
N VAL A 31 12.96 2.92 3.16
CA VAL A 31 12.54 3.65 1.95
C VAL A 31 13.56 4.70 1.55
N SER A 32 13.68 4.96 0.25
CA SER A 32 14.37 6.15 -0.22
C SER A 32 13.54 7.41 0.06
N ARG A 33 14.20 8.56 0.11
CA ARG A 33 13.53 9.87 0.17
C ARG A 33 12.51 10.07 -0.95
N GLU A 34 12.85 9.65 -2.16
CA GLU A 34 11.96 9.73 -3.31
C GLU A 34 10.69 8.90 -3.11
N GLN A 35 10.84 7.65 -2.64
CA GLN A 35 9.71 6.77 -2.32
C GLN A 35 8.83 7.34 -1.21
N ALA A 36 9.44 7.94 -0.18
CA ALA A 36 8.70 8.58 0.89
C ALA A 36 7.90 9.80 0.40
N LEU A 37 8.49 10.65 -0.44
CA LEU A 37 7.81 11.80 -1.04
C LEU A 37 6.69 11.38 -2.01
N ASN A 38 6.90 10.32 -2.80
CA ASN A 38 5.86 9.80 -3.70
C ASN A 38 4.66 9.27 -2.91
N LEU A 39 4.90 8.52 -1.83
CA LEU A 39 3.85 8.08 -0.92
C LEU A 39 3.15 9.27 -0.23
N ALA A 40 3.89 10.33 0.09
CA ALA A 40 3.36 11.60 0.63
C ALA A 40 2.56 12.43 -0.37
N ALA A 41 2.76 12.24 -1.66
CA ALA A 41 1.97 12.92 -2.67
C ALA A 41 0.72 12.11 -3.05
N MET A 42 0.69 10.81 -2.71
CA MET A 42 -0.36 9.88 -3.14
C MET A 42 -1.73 10.19 -2.53
N PRO A 43 -2.81 10.21 -3.35
CA PRO A 43 -4.16 10.30 -2.82
C PRO A 43 -4.46 9.14 -1.85
N ARG A 44 -5.07 9.43 -0.69
CA ARG A 44 -5.40 8.43 0.35
C ARG A 44 -6.20 7.23 -0.17
N ALA A 45 -6.94 7.43 -1.27
CA ALA A 45 -7.69 6.38 -1.95
C ALA A 45 -6.80 5.24 -2.49
N ILE A 46 -5.53 5.50 -2.84
CA ILE A 46 -4.65 4.48 -3.41
C ILE A 46 -4.15 3.51 -2.32
N PRO A 47 -3.51 3.95 -1.21
CA PRO A 47 -3.15 3.04 -0.13
C PRO A 47 -4.35 2.28 0.45
N ALA A 48 -5.51 2.94 0.59
CA ALA A 48 -6.72 2.31 1.08
C ALA A 48 -7.22 1.19 0.16
N ARG A 49 -7.12 1.39 -1.16
CA ARG A 49 -7.46 0.37 -2.16
C ARG A 49 -6.50 -0.81 -2.14
N VAL A 50 -5.20 -0.57 -1.98
CA VAL A 50 -4.19 -1.65 -1.81
C VAL A 50 -4.50 -2.47 -0.56
N GLN A 51 -4.81 -1.82 0.56
CA GLN A 51 -5.20 -2.52 1.80
C GLN A 51 -6.49 -3.33 1.62
N ALA A 52 -7.50 -2.75 0.97
CA ALA A 52 -8.74 -3.47 0.69
C ALA A 52 -8.51 -4.71 -0.20
N MET A 53 -7.66 -4.61 -1.22
CA MET A 53 -7.27 -5.77 -2.03
C MET A 53 -6.45 -6.78 -1.23
N GLY A 54 -5.51 -6.34 -0.39
CA GLY A 54 -4.72 -7.26 0.42
C GLY A 54 -5.57 -8.12 1.36
N ARG A 55 -6.65 -7.56 1.92
CA ARG A 55 -7.61 -8.35 2.73
C ARG A 55 -8.29 -9.47 1.95
N VAL A 56 -8.50 -9.31 0.64
CA VAL A 56 -9.04 -10.39 -0.20
C VAL A 56 -8.07 -11.58 -0.25
N PHE A 57 -6.77 -11.32 -0.09
CA PHE A 57 -5.71 -12.33 0.01
C PHE A 57 -5.33 -12.67 1.47
N ASP A 58 -6.21 -12.39 2.43
CA ASP A 58 -5.99 -12.66 3.86
C ASP A 58 -4.78 -11.92 4.46
N LEU A 59 -4.37 -10.80 3.87
CA LEU A 59 -3.32 -9.93 4.41
C LEU A 59 -3.93 -8.75 5.17
N ASP A 60 -3.56 -8.62 6.44
CA ASP A 60 -3.84 -7.42 7.21
C ASP A 60 -2.84 -6.29 6.89
N ALA A 61 -3.05 -5.12 7.51
CA ALA A 61 -2.22 -3.95 7.26
C ALA A 61 -0.76 -4.13 7.70
N ASP A 62 -0.49 -4.99 8.67
CA ASP A 62 0.84 -5.23 9.20
C ASP A 62 1.60 -6.22 8.33
N ALA A 63 0.94 -7.28 7.87
CA ALA A 63 1.47 -8.23 6.91
C ALA A 63 1.84 -7.53 5.59
N LEU A 64 0.93 -6.70 5.05
CA LEU A 64 1.16 -5.93 3.82
C LEU A 64 2.37 -4.99 3.87
N GLN A 65 2.66 -4.47 5.07
CA GLN A 65 3.67 -3.44 5.27
C GLN A 65 4.95 -3.98 5.92
N ARG A 66 5.04 -5.29 6.13
CA ARG A 66 6.21 -5.96 6.70
C ARG A 66 7.43 -5.77 5.81
N ASP A 67 7.26 -5.95 4.50
CA ASP A 67 8.23 -5.56 3.48
C ASP A 67 7.86 -4.18 2.95
N ARG A 68 8.63 -3.17 3.38
CA ARG A 68 8.36 -1.78 3.05
C ARG A 68 8.61 -1.46 1.58
N ALA A 69 9.66 -2.04 0.99
CA ALA A 69 9.97 -1.82 -0.42
C ALA A 69 8.86 -2.42 -1.30
N GLN A 70 8.39 -3.62 -0.95
CA GLN A 70 7.27 -4.24 -1.65
C GLN A 70 5.96 -3.45 -1.46
N TRP A 71 5.70 -2.91 -0.27
CA TRP A 71 4.56 -2.03 -0.02
C TRP A 71 4.56 -0.80 -0.94
N VAL A 72 5.69 -0.09 -1.04
CA VAL A 72 5.81 1.09 -1.91
C VAL A 72 5.53 0.70 -3.36
N ASN A 73 6.18 -0.36 -3.85
CA ASN A 73 6.00 -0.84 -5.21
C ASN A 73 4.54 -1.20 -5.52
N MET A 74 3.83 -1.83 -4.57
CA MET A 74 2.40 -2.14 -4.72
C MET A 74 1.54 -0.88 -4.80
N VAL A 75 1.85 0.15 -4.00
CA VAL A 75 1.12 1.42 -4.03
C VAL A 75 1.35 2.18 -5.34
N GLU A 76 2.59 2.24 -5.81
CA GLU A 76 2.94 2.84 -7.12
C GLU A 76 2.25 2.10 -8.27
N THR A 77 2.38 0.76 -8.31
CA THR A 77 1.68 -0.08 -9.30
C THR A 77 0.16 0.13 -9.26
N CYS A 78 -0.41 0.32 -8.07
CA CYS A 78 -1.84 0.55 -7.93
C CYS A 78 -2.26 1.94 -8.42
N ALA A 79 -1.42 2.97 -8.30
CA ALA A 79 -1.73 4.32 -8.75
C ALA A 79 -1.81 4.43 -10.28
N GLU A 80 -0.94 3.70 -10.98
CA GLU A 80 -0.86 3.70 -12.44
C GLU A 80 -1.80 2.68 -13.10
N CYS A 81 -2.50 1.87 -12.29
CA CYS A 81 -3.31 0.77 -12.78
C CYS A 81 -4.58 1.24 -13.55
N PRO A 82 -4.77 0.79 -14.80
CA PRO A 82 -5.95 1.16 -15.60
C PRO A 82 -7.22 0.42 -15.15
N HIS A 83 -7.11 -0.67 -14.41
CA HIS A 83 -8.23 -1.51 -13.95
C HIS A 83 -8.97 -0.94 -12.73
N THR A 84 -8.97 0.38 -12.53
CA THR A 84 -9.55 1.01 -11.34
C THR A 84 -11.05 0.74 -11.19
N LEU A 85 -11.83 0.77 -12.28
CA LEU A 85 -13.27 0.50 -12.25
C LEU A 85 -13.57 -0.96 -11.91
N GLU A 86 -12.88 -1.88 -12.58
CA GLU A 86 -12.99 -3.32 -12.31
C GLU A 86 -12.62 -3.65 -10.86
N CYS A 87 -11.54 -3.04 -10.33
CA CYS A 87 -11.13 -3.20 -8.95
C CYS A 87 -12.20 -2.72 -7.96
N ARG A 88 -12.86 -1.59 -8.23
CA ARG A 88 -13.95 -1.09 -7.37
C ARG A 88 -15.16 -2.02 -7.40
N SER A 89 -15.57 -2.47 -8.59
CA SER A 89 -16.67 -3.43 -8.74
C SER A 89 -16.35 -4.74 -8.02
N PHE A 90 -15.13 -5.25 -8.19
CA PHE A 90 -14.66 -6.44 -7.49
C PHE A 90 -14.68 -6.28 -5.97
N LEU A 91 -14.14 -5.17 -5.44
CA LEU A 91 -14.14 -4.90 -4.00
C LEU A 91 -15.55 -4.68 -3.43
N SER A 92 -16.50 -4.23 -4.24
CA SER A 92 -17.90 -4.09 -3.83
C SER A 92 -18.60 -5.43 -3.54
N LEU A 93 -18.01 -6.55 -3.99
CA LEU A 93 -18.49 -7.90 -3.66
C LEU A 93 -18.29 -8.25 -2.17
N GLY A 94 -17.47 -7.49 -1.43
CA GLY A 94 -17.21 -7.75 -0.01
C GLY A 94 -16.67 -9.16 0.23
N ASP A 95 -17.32 -9.92 1.12
CA ASP A 95 -16.91 -11.28 1.51
C ASP A 95 -16.99 -12.31 0.37
N PHE A 96 -17.64 -11.97 -0.74
CA PHE A 96 -17.69 -12.80 -1.95
C PHE A 96 -16.49 -12.59 -2.87
N ALA A 97 -15.68 -11.55 -2.64
CA ALA A 97 -14.43 -11.35 -3.38
C ALA A 97 -13.44 -12.45 -3.01
N ARG A 98 -12.92 -13.17 -4.02
CA ARG A 98 -11.95 -14.26 -3.82
C ARG A 98 -10.66 -14.01 -4.59
N PRO A 99 -9.48 -14.42 -4.06
CA PRO A 99 -8.19 -14.30 -4.74
C PRO A 99 -8.13 -14.82 -6.18
N GLY A 100 -8.90 -15.88 -6.47
CA GLY A 100 -8.96 -16.49 -7.80
C GLY A 100 -9.58 -15.60 -8.88
N ALA A 101 -10.45 -14.66 -8.50
CA ALA A 101 -11.11 -13.73 -9.42
C ALA A 101 -10.37 -12.38 -9.57
N ALA A 102 -9.29 -12.17 -8.82
CA ALA A 102 -8.48 -10.95 -8.86
C ALA A 102 -7.39 -10.99 -9.95
N GLY A 103 -7.59 -11.72 -11.04
CA GLY A 103 -6.61 -11.89 -12.13
C GLY A 103 -6.28 -10.60 -12.87
N PHE A 104 -7.20 -9.63 -12.87
CA PHE A 104 -6.99 -8.29 -13.43
C PHE A 104 -6.02 -7.44 -12.61
N CYS A 105 -5.79 -7.78 -11.33
CA CYS A 105 -5.00 -6.96 -10.43
C CYS A 105 -3.50 -7.21 -10.65
N PRO A 106 -2.71 -6.19 -11.04
CA PRO A 106 -1.26 -6.36 -11.26
C PRO A 106 -0.51 -6.76 -9.98
N ASN A 107 -1.00 -6.35 -8.81
CA ASN A 107 -0.43 -6.71 -7.51
C ASN A 107 -0.82 -8.12 -7.03
N SER A 108 -1.66 -8.85 -7.76
CA SER A 108 -2.16 -10.15 -7.29
C SER A 108 -1.07 -11.17 -7.02
N ALA A 109 0.02 -11.16 -7.80
CA ALA A 109 1.18 -12.01 -7.56
C ALA A 109 1.92 -11.61 -6.27
N ALA A 110 2.09 -10.31 -6.02
CA ALA A 110 2.74 -9.80 -4.81
C ALA A 110 1.97 -10.19 -3.55
N PHE A 111 0.64 -10.04 -3.54
CA PHE A 111 -0.20 -10.45 -2.41
C PHE A 111 -0.08 -11.96 -2.13
N ARG A 112 -0.13 -12.80 -3.17
CA ARG A 112 0.05 -14.26 -3.01
C ARG A 112 1.43 -14.61 -2.45
N GLY A 113 2.48 -13.94 -2.94
CA GLY A 113 3.85 -14.15 -2.47
C GLY A 113 4.02 -13.85 -0.98
N GLN A 114 3.37 -12.79 -0.48
CA GLN A 114 3.41 -12.45 0.94
C GLN A 114 2.63 -13.43 1.82
N THR A 115 1.53 -13.99 1.31
CA THR A 115 0.75 -15.00 2.03
C THR A 115 1.53 -16.30 2.17
N ALA A 116 2.27 -16.72 1.14
CA ALA A 116 3.09 -17.93 1.17
C ALA A 116 4.33 -17.82 2.08
N ALA A 117 4.73 -16.59 2.44
CA ALA A 117 5.86 -16.29 3.31
C ALA A 117 5.46 -16.00 4.77
N ALA A 118 4.16 -16.05 5.10
CA ALA A 118 3.61 -15.85 6.44
C ALA A 118 3.31 -17.20 7.12
#